data_AF-U7QDI3-F1
#
_entry.id   AF-U7QDI3-F1
#
_cell.length_a   1.000
_cell.length_b   1.000
_cell.length_c   1.000
_cell.angle_alpha   90.00
_cell.angle_beta   90.00
_cell.angle_gamma   90.00
#
_symmetry.space_group_name_H-M   'P 1'
#
loop_
_entity.id
_entity.type
_entity.pdbx_description
1 polymer ?
#
loop_
_entity_poly.entity_id
_entity_poly.type
_entity_poly.pdbx_seq_one_letter_code
_entity_poly.pdbx_strand_id
1 'polypeptide(L)'
;DQAVVALVEQILSTTTPLTVKLNGVRSLCWIETLSAIDQLQHILFTSLDQPTSNPSSFSIHQEIIQGLGRMSKPEAKILASQILVEFLQSQHPSLQIPTIKQLVALSLGQLGNITAFDPLVQLLADSETTVQFHCIAALKQLDSPLNSPSVYERLQQLAQHPNLDPCLKQGIAIALTEW
;
A
#
# COMPACT_ATOMS: atom_id res chain seq x y z
N ASP A 1 11.96 18.09 -14.48
CA ASP A 1 10.53 17.83 -14.25
C ASP A 1 9.60 17.99 -15.46
N GLN A 2 10.02 18.55 -16.60
CA GLN A 2 9.14 18.64 -17.79
C GLN A 2 8.56 17.28 -18.24
N ALA A 3 9.34 16.20 -18.18
CA ALA A 3 8.86 14.86 -18.48
C ALA A 3 7.78 14.38 -17.49
N VAL A 4 7.94 14.67 -16.20
CA VAL A 4 6.95 14.34 -15.15
C VAL A 4 5.65 15.10 -15.42
N VAL A 5 5.72 16.39 -15.70
CA VAL A 5 4.56 17.24 -16.00
C VAL A 5 3.77 16.71 -17.21
N ALA A 6 4.47 16.42 -18.32
CA ALA A 6 3.82 15.89 -19.53
C ALA A 6 3.13 14.54 -19.28
N LEU A 7 3.73 13.66 -18.47
CA LEU A 7 3.12 12.39 -18.09
C LEU A 7 1.88 12.60 -17.23
N VAL A 8 1.91 13.53 -16.28
CA VAL A 8 0.76 13.85 -15.42
C VAL A 8 -0.40 14.40 -16.25
N GLU A 9 -0.14 15.34 -17.16
CA GLU A 9 -1.16 15.88 -18.08
C GLU A 9 -1.82 14.76 -18.90
N GLN A 10 -1.01 13.82 -19.42
CA GLN A 10 -1.50 12.65 -20.17
C GLN A 10 -2.39 11.74 -19.31
N ILE A 11 -2.01 11.49 -18.05
CA ILE A 11 -2.75 10.62 -17.12
C ILE A 11 -4.09 11.25 -16.74
N LEU A 12 -4.10 12.55 -16.44
CA LEU A 12 -5.29 13.27 -15.99
C LEU A 12 -6.26 13.61 -17.13
N SER A 13 -5.78 13.63 -18.39
CA SER A 13 -6.64 13.86 -19.54
C SER A 13 -7.81 12.87 -19.62
N THR A 14 -9.01 13.39 -19.87
CA THR A 14 -10.25 12.61 -20.00
C THR A 14 -10.35 11.84 -21.31
N THR A 15 -9.54 12.21 -22.32
CA THR A 15 -9.54 11.59 -23.65
C THR A 15 -8.50 10.47 -23.80
N THR A 16 -7.59 10.35 -22.84
CA THR A 16 -6.52 9.35 -22.88
C THR A 16 -7.06 7.95 -22.53
N PRO A 17 -6.83 6.92 -23.37
CA PRO A 17 -7.20 5.54 -23.06
C PRO A 17 -6.52 5.02 -21.79
N LEU A 18 -7.20 4.15 -21.03
CA LEU A 18 -6.68 3.62 -19.76
C LEU A 18 -5.26 3.01 -19.91
N THR A 19 -5.01 2.21 -20.95
CA THR A 19 -3.68 1.62 -21.20
C THR A 19 -2.57 2.68 -21.27
N VAL A 20 -2.86 3.83 -21.87
CA VAL A 20 -1.92 4.93 -22.03
C VAL A 20 -1.71 5.67 -20.70
N LYS A 21 -2.75 5.77 -19.87
CA LYS A 21 -2.64 6.28 -18.48
C LYS A 21 -1.77 5.36 -17.63
N LEU A 22 -2.00 4.04 -17.69
CA LEU A 22 -1.20 3.04 -16.96
C LEU A 22 0.28 3.08 -17.36
N ASN A 23 0.58 3.21 -18.65
CA ASN A 23 1.97 3.38 -19.12
C ASN A 23 2.59 4.70 -18.61
N GLY A 24 1.79 5.76 -18.50
CA GLY A 24 2.22 7.01 -17.88
C GLY A 24 2.59 6.83 -16.41
N VAL A 25 1.73 6.16 -15.64
CA VAL A 25 2.00 5.83 -14.24
C VAL A 25 3.26 4.98 -14.09
N ARG A 26 3.43 3.93 -14.90
CA ARG A 26 4.66 3.11 -14.90
C ARG A 26 5.91 3.93 -15.16
N SER A 27 5.83 4.86 -16.10
CA SER A 27 6.94 5.76 -16.42
C SER A 27 7.28 6.66 -15.24
N LEU A 28 6.28 7.23 -14.55
CA LEU A 28 6.49 7.99 -13.31
C LEU A 28 7.14 7.12 -12.22
N CYS A 29 6.71 5.88 -12.06
CA CYS A 29 7.29 4.95 -11.10
C CYS A 29 8.77 4.65 -11.39
N TRP A 30 9.15 4.49 -12.66
CA TRP A 30 10.55 4.27 -13.06
C TRP A 30 11.43 5.52 -12.92
N ILE A 31 10.86 6.72 -13.01
CA ILE A 31 11.62 7.96 -12.82
C ILE A 31 12.14 8.03 -11.37
N GLU A 32 11.31 7.65 -10.40
CA GLU A 32 11.68 7.54 -8.98
C GLU A 32 12.40 8.81 -8.46
N THR A 33 11.86 9.97 -8.81
CA THR A 33 12.28 11.28 -8.26
C THR A 33 11.24 11.75 -7.26
N LEU A 34 11.61 12.65 -6.34
CA LEU A 34 10.68 13.19 -5.34
C LEU A 34 9.46 13.83 -6.02
N SER A 35 9.67 14.57 -7.11
CA SER A 35 8.59 15.16 -7.91
C SER A 35 7.68 14.08 -8.51
N ALA A 36 8.22 13.01 -9.11
CA ALA A 36 7.40 11.94 -9.66
C ALA A 36 6.56 11.23 -8.59
N ILE A 37 7.13 11.01 -7.40
CA ILE A 37 6.45 10.36 -6.27
C ILE A 37 5.34 11.24 -5.70
N ASP A 38 5.59 12.55 -5.55
CA ASP A 38 4.58 13.53 -5.14
C ASP A 38 3.40 13.58 -6.14
N GLN A 39 3.68 13.52 -7.44
CA GLN A 39 2.63 13.46 -8.45
C GLN A 39 1.86 12.14 -8.42
N LEU A 40 2.53 11.00 -8.17
CA LEU A 40 1.86 9.71 -7.96
C LEU A 40 0.92 9.76 -6.75
N GLN A 41 1.33 10.40 -5.64
CA GLN A 41 0.46 10.65 -4.50
C GLN A 41 -0.74 11.50 -4.92
N HIS A 42 -0.52 12.67 -5.53
CA HIS A 42 -1.62 13.53 -5.96
C HIS A 42 -2.63 12.78 -6.84
N ILE A 43 -2.18 11.98 -7.81
CA ILE A 43 -3.06 11.18 -8.67
C ILE A 43 -3.80 10.11 -7.86
N LEU A 44 -3.14 9.44 -6.91
CA LEU A 44 -3.76 8.40 -6.07
C LEU A 44 -4.95 8.92 -5.26
N PHE A 45 -4.89 10.17 -4.80
CA PHE A 45 -5.93 10.80 -3.98
C PHE A 45 -6.97 11.60 -4.77
N THR A 46 -6.66 12.00 -6.01
CA THR A 46 -7.58 12.80 -6.85
C THR A 46 -8.28 11.99 -7.93
N SER A 47 -7.67 10.91 -8.40
CA SER A 47 -8.26 10.06 -9.43
C SER A 47 -9.35 9.20 -8.82
N LEU A 48 -10.62 9.48 -9.18
CA LEU A 48 -11.71 8.57 -8.87
C LEU A 48 -11.86 7.59 -10.02
N ASP A 49 -11.42 6.34 -9.82
CA ASP A 49 -11.67 5.28 -10.79
C ASP A 49 -13.19 5.04 -10.87
N GLN A 50 -13.73 5.03 -12.08
CA GLN A 50 -15.12 4.64 -12.29
C GLN A 50 -15.25 3.15 -11.95
N PRO A 51 -16.32 2.72 -11.28
CA PRO A 51 -16.53 1.31 -10.96
C PRO A 51 -16.53 0.50 -12.26
N THR A 52 -15.49 -0.30 -12.45
CA THR A 52 -15.35 -1.15 -13.64
C THR A 52 -16.16 -2.42 -13.43
N SER A 53 -17.02 -2.75 -14.39
CA SER A 53 -17.78 -4.01 -14.39
C SER A 53 -16.87 -5.25 -14.51
N ASN A 54 -15.59 -5.06 -14.83
CA ASN A 54 -14.61 -6.12 -14.97
C ASN A 54 -13.64 -6.14 -13.76
N PRO A 55 -13.69 -7.16 -12.89
CA PRO A 55 -12.77 -7.28 -11.75
C PRO A 55 -11.31 -7.55 -12.16
N SER A 56 -11.04 -7.84 -13.44
CA SER A 56 -9.69 -8.06 -13.97
C SER A 56 -9.05 -6.81 -14.62
N SER A 57 -9.75 -5.69 -14.73
CA SER A 57 -9.15 -4.46 -15.28
C SER A 57 -8.27 -3.79 -14.23
N PHE A 58 -6.98 -3.67 -14.56
CA PHE A 58 -6.02 -2.99 -13.72
C PHE A 58 -6.33 -1.49 -13.64
N SER A 59 -6.63 -1.01 -12.44
CA SER A 59 -7.02 0.37 -12.18
C SER A 59 -5.80 1.28 -12.03
N ILE A 60 -5.99 2.60 -12.13
CA ILE A 60 -4.90 3.57 -11.93
C ILE A 60 -4.33 3.43 -10.51
N HIS A 61 -5.21 3.25 -9.51
CA HIS A 61 -4.77 3.00 -8.13
C HIS A 61 -3.90 1.75 -8.02
N GLN A 62 -4.27 0.65 -8.66
CA GLN A 62 -3.47 -0.58 -8.61
C GLN A 62 -2.06 -0.37 -9.17
N GLU A 63 -1.93 0.38 -10.27
CA GLU A 63 -0.62 0.68 -10.85
C GLU A 63 0.22 1.60 -9.99
N ILE A 64 -0.39 2.62 -9.39
CA ILE A 64 0.32 3.51 -8.48
C ILE A 64 0.80 2.74 -7.25
N ILE A 65 -0.09 1.99 -6.58
CA ILE A 65 0.25 1.26 -5.35
C ILE A 65 1.34 0.22 -5.64
N GLN A 66 1.18 -0.57 -6.72
CA GLN A 66 2.18 -1.57 -7.10
C GLN A 66 3.52 -0.92 -7.46
N GLY A 67 3.50 0.21 -8.18
CA GLY A 67 4.69 0.96 -8.53
C GLY A 67 5.43 1.49 -7.30
N LEU A 68 4.71 2.12 -6.37
CA LEU A 68 5.24 2.60 -5.10
C LEU A 68 5.88 1.47 -4.27
N GLY A 69 5.30 0.27 -4.25
CA GLY A 69 5.87 -0.89 -3.56
C GLY A 69 7.22 -1.37 -4.11
N ARG A 70 7.54 -1.05 -5.37
CA ARG A 70 8.76 -1.48 -6.07
C ARG A 70 9.89 -0.45 -6.05
N MET A 71 9.75 0.61 -5.28
CA MET A 71 10.78 1.64 -5.16
C MET A 71 12.07 1.05 -4.57
N SER A 72 13.19 1.44 -5.17
CA SER A 72 14.52 0.93 -4.90
C SER A 72 15.42 1.94 -4.17
N LYS A 73 15.25 3.24 -4.42
CA LYS A 73 16.07 4.30 -3.80
C LYS A 73 15.64 4.51 -2.35
N PRO A 74 16.57 4.61 -1.38
CA PRO A 74 16.22 4.74 0.03
C PRO A 74 15.22 5.85 0.34
N GLU A 75 15.40 7.04 -0.22
CA GLU A 75 14.51 8.19 -0.02
C GLU A 75 13.13 7.93 -0.63
N ALA A 76 13.09 7.32 -1.81
CA ALA A 76 11.84 6.96 -2.49
C ALA A 76 11.06 5.90 -1.70
N LYS A 77 11.75 4.92 -1.10
CA LYS A 77 11.12 3.90 -0.25
C LYS A 77 10.44 4.52 0.98
N ILE A 78 11.11 5.49 1.61
CA ILE A 78 10.55 6.20 2.77
C ILE A 78 9.27 6.93 2.37
N LEU A 79 9.31 7.74 1.31
CA LEU A 79 8.16 8.49 0.82
C LEU A 79 7.02 7.58 0.35
N ALA A 80 7.33 6.55 -0.44
CA ALA A 80 6.34 5.57 -0.90
C ALA A 80 5.65 4.88 0.28
N SER A 81 6.39 4.55 1.34
CA SER A 81 5.81 3.97 2.56
C SER A 81 4.86 4.95 3.24
N GLN A 82 5.26 6.21 3.38
CA GLN A 82 4.42 7.26 3.97
C GLN A 82 3.12 7.45 3.19
N ILE A 83 3.20 7.53 1.86
CA ILE A 83 2.04 7.68 0.97
C ILE A 83 1.07 6.51 1.15
N LEU A 84 1.57 5.27 1.17
CA LEU A 84 0.72 4.09 1.31
C LEU A 84 0.09 3.98 2.71
N VAL A 85 0.81 4.40 3.75
CA VAL A 85 0.27 4.51 5.12
C VAL A 85 -0.83 5.56 5.19
N GLU A 86 -0.59 6.74 4.63
CA GLU A 86 -1.60 7.82 4.56
C GLU A 86 -2.82 7.36 3.76
N PHE A 87 -2.60 6.64 2.66
CA PHE A 87 -3.69 6.10 1.85
C PHE A 87 -4.59 5.17 2.67
N LEU A 88 -4.04 4.22 3.43
CA LEU A 88 -4.83 3.36 4.34
C LEU A 88 -5.65 4.16 5.36
N GLN A 89 -5.11 5.28 5.85
CA GLN A 89 -5.75 6.11 6.88
C GLN A 89 -6.82 7.06 6.31
N SER A 90 -6.75 7.39 5.02
CA SER A 90 -7.60 8.38 4.36
C SER A 90 -9.06 7.96 4.15
N GLN A 91 -9.41 6.71 4.46
CA GLN A 91 -10.74 6.14 4.20
C GLN A 91 -11.18 6.25 2.72
N HIS A 92 -10.21 6.29 1.79
CA HIS A 92 -10.49 6.43 0.37
C HIS A 92 -11.47 5.35 -0.13
N PRO A 93 -12.46 5.66 -0.99
CA PRO A 93 -13.45 4.70 -1.46
C PRO A 93 -12.87 3.43 -2.08
N SER A 94 -11.70 3.52 -2.74
CA SER A 94 -10.99 2.37 -3.30
C SER A 94 -10.60 1.32 -2.26
N LEU A 95 -10.47 1.67 -0.97
CA LEU A 95 -10.17 0.73 0.11
C LEU A 95 -11.35 -0.19 0.46
N GLN A 96 -12.55 0.07 -0.07
CA GLN A 96 -13.67 -0.88 0.01
C GLN A 96 -13.42 -2.12 -0.87
N ILE A 97 -12.48 -2.04 -1.82
CA ILE A 97 -12.12 -3.15 -2.69
C ILE A 97 -11.03 -3.99 -2.01
N PRO A 98 -11.28 -5.27 -1.68
CA PRO A 98 -10.30 -6.09 -0.96
C PRO A 98 -8.94 -6.22 -1.67
N THR A 99 -8.96 -6.30 -3.00
CA THR A 99 -7.73 -6.40 -3.80
C THR A 99 -6.84 -5.16 -3.70
N ILE A 100 -7.42 -3.98 -3.47
CA ILE A 100 -6.64 -2.75 -3.21
C ILE A 100 -5.96 -2.86 -1.84
N LYS A 101 -6.68 -3.25 -0.78
CA LYS A 101 -6.09 -3.45 0.56
C LYS A 101 -4.96 -4.48 0.55
N GLN A 102 -5.17 -5.61 -0.12
CA GLN A 102 -4.15 -6.65 -0.31
C GLN A 102 -2.88 -6.07 -0.97
N LEU A 103 -3.07 -5.28 -2.03
CA LEU A 103 -1.97 -4.70 -2.77
C LEU A 103 -1.21 -3.66 -1.94
N VAL A 104 -1.92 -2.82 -1.18
CA VAL A 104 -1.28 -1.86 -0.26
C VAL A 104 -0.47 -2.59 0.81
N ALA A 105 -1.03 -3.64 1.42
CA ALA A 105 -0.31 -4.45 2.40
C ALA A 105 0.97 -5.05 1.81
N LEU A 106 0.86 -5.69 0.64
CA LEU A 106 2.00 -6.27 -0.07
C LEU A 106 3.07 -5.23 -0.39
N SER A 107 2.68 -4.06 -0.90
CA SER A 107 3.59 -2.97 -1.25
C SER A 107 4.30 -2.40 -0.02
N LEU A 108 3.61 -2.25 1.12
CA LEU A 108 4.23 -1.83 2.38
C LEU A 108 5.25 -2.86 2.88
N GLY A 109 4.96 -4.16 2.76
CA GLY A 109 5.92 -5.23 3.07
C GLY A 109 7.18 -5.16 2.22
N GLN A 110 7.03 -4.99 0.89
CA GLN A 110 8.16 -4.88 -0.05
C GLN A 110 9.06 -3.67 0.24
N LEU A 111 8.45 -2.58 0.68
CA LEU A 111 9.17 -1.38 1.06
C LEU A 111 10.00 -1.59 2.34
N GLY A 112 9.61 -2.51 3.23
CA GLY A 112 10.41 -2.89 4.39
C GLY A 112 10.53 -1.79 5.44
N ASN A 113 9.70 -0.74 5.37
CA ASN A 113 9.75 0.36 6.32
C ASN A 113 8.90 0.03 7.56
N ILE A 114 9.56 -0.05 8.72
CA ILE A 114 8.93 -0.44 9.98
C ILE A 114 7.82 0.54 10.43
N THR A 115 7.77 1.76 9.89
CA THR A 115 6.67 2.71 10.17
C THR A 115 5.31 2.21 9.67
N ALA A 116 5.30 1.23 8.76
CA ALA A 116 4.08 0.58 8.28
C ALA A 116 3.51 -0.46 9.25
N PHE A 117 4.18 -0.75 10.38
CA PHE A 117 3.75 -1.75 11.34
C PHE A 117 2.33 -1.51 11.86
N ASP A 118 2.03 -0.34 12.44
CA ASP A 118 0.71 -0.09 13.05
C ASP A 118 -0.44 -0.13 12.02
N PRO A 119 -0.33 0.50 10.82
CA PRO A 119 -1.35 0.39 9.78
C PRO A 119 -1.57 -1.06 9.29
N LEU A 120 -0.50 -1.85 9.16
CA LEU A 120 -0.63 -3.27 8.82
C LEU A 120 -1.32 -4.03 9.96
N VAL A 121 -0.94 -3.82 11.22
CA VAL A 121 -1.62 -4.46 12.36
C VAL A 121 -3.13 -4.22 12.32
N GLN A 122 -3.60 -3.03 11.95
CA GLN A 122 -5.03 -2.77 11.79
C GLN A 122 -5.69 -3.62 10.69
N LEU A 123 -4.99 -3.91 9.59
CA LEU A 123 -5.49 -4.80 8.53
C LEU A 123 -5.59 -6.27 8.94
N LEU A 124 -5.01 -6.68 10.09
CA LEU A 124 -5.26 -8.01 10.65
C LEU A 124 -6.71 -8.18 11.14
N ALA A 125 -7.41 -7.07 11.42
CA ALA A 125 -8.82 -7.08 11.80
C ALA A 125 -9.78 -7.03 10.60
N ASP A 126 -9.26 -7.00 9.36
CA ASP A 126 -10.09 -6.87 8.16
C ASP A 126 -11.05 -8.05 8.01
N SER A 127 -12.27 -7.82 7.54
CA SER A 127 -13.26 -8.90 7.38
C SER A 127 -12.87 -9.93 6.32
N GLU A 128 -12.03 -9.55 5.35
CA GLU A 128 -11.61 -10.41 4.27
C GLU A 128 -10.34 -11.19 4.64
N THR A 129 -10.45 -12.52 4.75
CA THR A 129 -9.32 -13.39 5.11
C THR A 129 -8.11 -13.22 4.18
N THR A 130 -8.36 -12.96 2.89
CA THR A 130 -7.30 -12.73 1.91
C THR A 130 -6.49 -11.45 2.18
N VAL A 131 -7.13 -10.40 2.73
CA VAL A 131 -6.44 -9.18 3.19
C VAL A 131 -5.57 -9.50 4.40
N GLN A 132 -6.10 -10.24 5.37
CA GLN A 132 -5.35 -10.67 6.55
C GLN A 132 -4.07 -11.44 6.17
N PHE A 133 -4.14 -12.39 5.24
CA PHE A 133 -2.95 -13.15 4.81
C PHE A 133 -1.88 -12.28 4.14
N HIS A 134 -2.27 -11.34 3.27
CA HIS A 134 -1.32 -10.39 2.68
C HIS A 134 -0.70 -9.48 3.74
N CYS A 135 -1.48 -9.09 4.74
CA CYS A 135 -0.98 -8.34 5.89
C CYS A 135 0.04 -9.15 6.72
N ILE A 136 -0.24 -10.42 7.03
CA ILE A 136 0.71 -11.29 7.74
C ILE A 136 2.01 -11.41 6.95
N ALA A 137 1.92 -11.66 5.63
CA ALA A 137 3.10 -11.72 4.77
C ALA A 137 3.90 -10.41 4.77
N ALA A 138 3.22 -9.27 4.77
CA ALA A 138 3.86 -7.96 4.85
C ALA A 138 4.56 -7.72 6.19
N LEU A 139 3.91 -8.05 7.32
CA LEU A 139 4.49 -7.93 8.65
C LEU A 139 5.77 -8.78 8.79
N LYS A 140 5.78 -10.00 8.24
CA LYS A 140 7.00 -10.82 8.18
C LYS A 140 8.11 -10.19 7.35
N GLN A 141 7.78 -9.53 6.24
CA GLN A 141 8.78 -8.80 5.43
C GLN A 141 9.34 -7.58 6.16
N LEU A 142 8.56 -6.97 7.07
CA LEU A 142 9.06 -5.92 7.94
C LEU A 142 9.98 -6.45 9.06
N ASP A 143 10.00 -7.76 9.32
CA ASP A 143 10.79 -8.35 10.41
C ASP A 143 12.26 -8.51 10.03
N SER A 144 12.94 -7.36 9.99
CA SER A 144 14.39 -7.28 9.77
C SER A 144 15.15 -7.44 11.09
N PRO A 145 16.33 -8.09 11.10
CA PRO A 145 17.22 -8.16 12.27
C PRO A 145 17.64 -6.78 12.83
N LEU A 146 17.45 -5.71 12.05
CA LEU A 146 17.74 -4.33 12.45
C LEU A 146 16.63 -3.71 13.31
N ASN A 147 15.44 -4.33 13.36
CA ASN A 147 14.31 -3.84 14.13
C ASN A 147 14.34 -4.42 15.55
N SER A 148 14.44 -3.56 16.55
CA SER A 148 14.35 -3.93 17.97
C SER A 148 13.32 -3.03 18.68
N PRO A 149 12.28 -3.60 19.33
CA PRO A 149 11.90 -5.02 19.32
C PRO A 149 11.50 -5.51 17.92
N SER A 150 11.61 -6.81 17.69
CA SER A 150 11.23 -7.46 16.42
C SER A 150 9.73 -7.32 16.17
N VAL A 151 9.28 -7.55 14.94
CA VAL A 151 7.85 -7.47 14.62
C VAL A 151 7.07 -8.55 15.37
N TYR A 152 7.65 -9.75 15.50
CA TYR A 152 7.08 -10.84 16.29
C TYR A 152 6.88 -10.45 17.76
N GLU A 153 7.89 -9.87 18.41
CA GLU A 153 7.82 -9.42 19.80
C GLU A 153 6.76 -8.34 19.99
N ARG A 154 6.67 -7.38 19.05
CA ARG A 154 5.63 -6.35 19.08
C ARG A 154 4.23 -6.94 18.98
N LEU A 155 4.02 -7.93 18.10
CA LEU A 155 2.73 -8.63 18.00
C LEU A 155 2.40 -9.40 19.29
N GLN A 156 3.38 -10.04 19.93
CA GLN A 156 3.19 -10.70 21.23
C GLN A 156 2.79 -9.70 22.33
N GLN A 157 3.45 -8.55 22.39
CA GLN A 157 3.11 -7.50 23.35
C GLN A 157 1.69 -6.98 23.14
N LEU A 158 1.31 -6.72 21.88
CA LEU A 158 -0.05 -6.32 21.54
C LEU A 158 -1.08 -7.37 21.96
N ALA A 159 -0.82 -8.66 21.72
CA ALA A 159 -1.72 -9.75 22.09
C ALA A 159 -2.02 -9.83 23.59
N GLN A 160 -1.13 -9.30 24.44
CA GLN A 160 -1.31 -9.25 25.89
C GLN A 160 -2.19 -8.08 26.36
N HIS A 161 -2.50 -7.12 25.49
CA HIS A 161 -3.34 -5.99 25.86
C HIS A 161 -4.80 -6.44 26.12
N PRO A 162 -5.36 -6.12 27.31
CA PRO A 162 -6.62 -6.72 27.77
C PRO A 162 -7.86 -6.26 27.00
N ASN A 163 -7.77 -5.13 26.27
CA ASN A 163 -8.92 -4.46 25.61
C ASN A 163 -8.73 -4.34 24.10
N LEU A 164 -8.19 -5.39 23.45
CA LEU A 164 -8.16 -5.44 22.00
C LEU A 164 -9.55 -5.74 21.43
N ASP A 165 -9.86 -5.12 20.30
CA ASP A 165 -10.98 -5.51 19.47
C ASP A 165 -10.91 -7.03 19.15
N PRO A 166 -12.02 -7.78 19.23
CA PRO A 166 -12.01 -9.23 19.03
C PRO A 166 -11.47 -9.66 17.68
N CYS A 167 -11.79 -8.94 16.59
CA CYS A 167 -11.30 -9.24 15.26
C CYS A 167 -9.80 -9.01 15.17
N LEU A 168 -9.30 -7.90 15.74
CA LEU A 168 -7.88 -7.63 15.82
C LEU A 168 -7.13 -8.68 16.65
N LYS A 169 -7.68 -9.07 17.80
CA LYS A 169 -7.11 -10.12 18.65
C LYS A 169 -6.99 -11.46 17.91
N GLN A 170 -8.03 -11.83 17.16
CA GLN A 170 -8.00 -13.03 16.32
C GLN A 170 -6.94 -12.92 15.21
N GLY A 171 -6.89 -11.79 14.51
CA GLY A 171 -5.91 -11.55 13.44
C GLY A 171 -4.46 -11.62 13.95
N ILE A 172 -4.17 -11.03 15.12
CA ILE A 172 -2.85 -11.13 15.77
C ILE A 172 -2.53 -12.58 16.15
N ALA A 173 -3.50 -13.33 16.69
CA ALA A 173 -3.28 -14.74 17.03
C ALA A 173 -2.95 -15.60 15.81
N ILE A 174 -3.63 -15.37 14.68
CA ILE A 174 -3.32 -16.04 13.41
C ILE A 174 -1.91 -15.63 12.95
N ALA A 175 -1.59 -14.33 12.95
CA ALA A 175 -0.26 -13.84 12.55
C ALA A 175 0.87 -14.48 13.35
N LEU A 176 0.71 -14.61 14.68
CA LEU A 176 1.68 -15.26 15.57
C LEU A 176 1.80 -16.77 15.33
N THR A 177 0.72 -17.43 14.89
CA THR A 177 0.72 -18.86 14.57
C THR A 177 1.41 -19.14 13.24
N GLU A 178 1.22 -18.24 12.28
CA GLU A 178 1.78 -18.39 10.94
C GLU A 178 3.27 -18.03 10.88
N TRP A 179 3.87 -17.39 11.90
CA TRP A 179 5.19 -16.74 11.85
C TRP A 179 6.34 -17.60 11.31
#